data_AF-A0A4Q6EKA0-F1
#
_entry.id   AF-A0A4Q6EKA0-F1
#
_cell.length_a   1.000
_cell.length_b   1.000
_cell.length_c   1.000
_cell.angle_alpha   90.00
_cell.angle_beta   90.00
_cell.angle_gamma   90.00
#
_symmetry.space_group_name_H-M   'P 1'
#
loop_
_entity.id
_entity.type
_entity.pdbx_description
1 polymer ?
#
loop_
_entity_poly.entity_id
_entity_poly.type
_entity_poly.pdbx_seq_one_letter_code
_entity_poly.pdbx_strand_id
1 'polypeptide(L)' 'IFDRFERAISYEYISGLGLGLYISKQIAEAHGGRISVNSAPGEGAEFTFEIPARRAAS' A
#
# COMPACT_ATOMS: atom_id res chain seq x y z
N ILE A 1 2.17 -0.66 -9.08
CA ILE A 1 0.86 -0.43 -8.45
C ILE A 1 0.84 0.63 -7.35
N PHE A 2 1.98 1.30 -7.10
CA PHE A 2 2.09 2.36 -6.08
C PHE A 2 2.30 3.76 -6.68
N ASP A 3 2.33 3.84 -8.00
CA ASP A 3 2.36 5.12 -8.70
C ASP A 3 0.94 5.60 -8.94
N ARG A 4 0.78 6.92 -8.95
CA ARG A 4 -0.50 7.54 -9.26
C ARG A 4 -0.87 7.11 -10.68
N PHE A 5 -2.04 6.49 -10.82
CA PHE A 5 -2.67 6.02 -12.07
C PHE A 5 -2.39 4.59 -12.58
N GLU A 6 -1.81 3.67 -11.81
CA GLU A 6 -1.77 2.27 -12.26
C GLU A 6 -3.10 1.54 -11.98
N ARG A 7 -4.00 1.60 -12.95
CA ARG A 7 -5.23 0.79 -13.00
C ARG A 7 -4.89 -0.57 -13.62
N ALA A 8 -4.76 -1.59 -12.79
CA ALA A 8 -4.92 -2.96 -13.24
C ALA A 8 -6.40 -3.34 -13.04
N ILE A 9 -7.01 -3.89 -14.09
CA ILE A 9 -8.32 -4.58 -14.13
C ILE A 9 -9.60 -3.72 -13.97
N SER A 10 -10.61 -4.10 -14.75
CA SER A 10 -11.72 -3.27 -15.20
C SER A 10 -13.07 -3.84 -14.76
N TYR A 11 -14.03 -2.93 -14.47
CA TYR A 11 -15.49 -3.13 -14.31
C TYR A 11 -15.88 -4.05 -13.13
N GLU A 12 -16.65 -3.68 -12.10
CA GLU A 12 -17.89 -2.90 -12.14
C GLU A 12 -18.35 -2.42 -10.74
N TYR A 13 -17.59 -2.62 -9.66
CA TYR A 13 -18.14 -2.42 -8.30
C TYR A 13 -17.12 -2.08 -7.19
N ILE A 14 -16.14 -1.20 -7.46
CA ILE A 14 -15.30 -0.64 -6.39
C ILE A 14 -15.40 0.88 -6.45
N SER A 15 -16.20 1.45 -5.56
CA SER A 15 -16.27 2.91 -5.41
C SER A 15 -14.96 3.42 -4.82
N GLY A 16 -14.25 4.27 -5.58
CA GLY A 16 -13.02 4.91 -5.11
C GLY A 16 -12.10 5.29 -6.27
N LEU A 17 -11.39 6.41 -6.14
CA LEU A 17 -10.49 6.96 -7.17
C LEU A 17 -9.21 6.13 -7.39
N GLY A 18 -9.09 4.92 -6.80
CA GLY A 18 -7.86 4.13 -6.80
C GLY A 18 -6.71 4.79 -6.03
N LEU A 19 -7.00 5.75 -5.15
CA LEU A 19 -6.00 6.54 -4.44
C LEU A 19 -5.52 5.90 -3.13
N GLY A 20 -6.19 4.85 -2.63
CA GLY A 20 -5.90 4.25 -1.33
C GLY A 20 -4.43 3.83 -1.18
N LEU A 21 -3.90 3.07 -2.14
CA LEU A 21 -2.51 2.61 -2.10
C LEU A 21 -1.49 3.74 -2.25
N TYR A 22 -1.81 4.76 -3.05
CA TYR A 22 -0.97 5.95 -3.19
C TYR A 22 -0.89 6.70 -1.85
N ILE A 23 -2.03 6.92 -1.20
CA ILE A 23 -2.09 7.57 0.13
C ILE A 23 -1.33 6.74 1.16
N SER A 24 -1.51 5.42 1.19
CA SER A 24 -0.78 4.53 2.11
C SER A 24 0.73 4.61 1.93
N LYS A 25 1.22 4.70 0.68
CA LYS A 25 2.65 4.92 0.41
C LYS A 25 3.14 6.26 0.97
N GLN A 26 2.41 7.33 0.73
CA GLN A 26 2.77 8.66 1.26
C GLN A 26 2.79 8.68 2.79
N ILE A 27 1.85 8.01 3.45
CA ILE A 27 1.83 7.86 4.91
C ILE A 27 3.06 7.09 5.38
N ALA A 28 3.39 5.94 4.77
CA ALA A 28 4.56 5.15 5.15
C ALA A 28 5.86 5.98 5.04
N GLU A 29 6.05 6.65 3.89
CA GLU A 29 7.21 7.50 3.62
C GLU A 29 7.33 8.66 4.62
N ALA A 30 6.21 9.31 4.95
CA ALA A 30 6.17 10.39 5.94
C ALA A 30 6.58 9.93 7.35
N HIS A 31 6.40 8.64 7.67
CA HIS A 31 6.84 8.04 8.93
C HIS A 31 8.26 7.47 8.86
N GLY A 32 8.99 7.68 7.76
CA GLY A 32 10.33 7.11 7.52
C GLY A 32 10.30 5.60 7.28
N GLY A 33 9.13 5.07 6.91
CA GLY A 33 8.88 3.68 6.64
C GLY A 33 8.69 3.38 5.15
N ARG A 34 8.12 2.21 4.86
CA ARG A 34 7.85 1.74 3.50
C ARG A 34 6.60 0.85 3.48
N ILE A 35 5.95 0.81 2.32
CA ILE A 35 4.94 -0.20 1.98
C ILE A 35 5.46 -1.08 0.83
N SER A 36 5.18 -2.38 0.89
CA SER A 36 5.48 -3.35 -0.17
C SER A 36 4.28 -4.27 -0.41
N VAL A 37 4.32 -5.00 -1.51
CA VAL A 37 3.28 -5.95 -1.90
C VAL A 37 3.93 -7.19 -2.47
N ASN A 38 3.45 -8.34 -2.06
CA ASN A 38 3.77 -9.63 -2.65
C ASN A 38 2.46 -10.28 -3.10
N SER A 39 2.37 -10.68 -4.37
CA SER A 39 1.14 -11.24 -4.92
C SER A 39 1.46 -12.17 -6.07
N ALA A 40 0.71 -13.27 -6.16
CA ALA A 40 0.74 -14.18 -7.29
C ALA A 40 -0.69 -14.44 -7.79
N PRO A 41 -0.91 -14.63 -9.11
CA PRO A 41 -2.23 -14.95 -9.65
C PRO A 41 -2.85 -16.17 -8.97
N GLY A 42 -4.08 -16.04 -8.48
CA GLY A 42 -4.80 -17.13 -7.80
C GLY A 42 -4.44 -17.31 -6.31
N GLU A 43 -3.42 -16.62 -5.80
CA GLU A 43 -2.96 -16.73 -4.40
C GLU A 43 -3.33 -15.51 -3.54
N GLY A 44 -3.84 -14.45 -4.17
CA GLY A 44 -4.17 -13.19 -3.51
C GLY A 44 -2.98 -12.24 -3.43
N ALA A 45 -3.02 -11.32 -2.46
CA ALA A 45 -2.00 -10.30 -2.26
C ALA A 45 -1.75 -10.05 -0.77
N GLU A 46 -0.48 -10.05 -0.40
CA GLU A 46 0.01 -9.61 0.90
C GLU A 46 0.56 -8.19 0.76
N PHE A 47 0.11 -7.28 1.62
CA PHE A 47 0.62 -5.91 1.71
C PHE A 47 1.35 -5.74 3.03
N THR A 48 2.62 -5.37 2.98
CA THR A 48 3.45 -5.19 4.17
C THR A 48 3.67 -3.70 4.42
N PHE A 49 3.42 -3.26 5.65
CA PHE A 49 3.65 -1.89 6.10
C PHE A 49 4.71 -1.89 7.20
N GLU A 50 5.81 -1.18 6.96
CA GLU A 50 6.97 -1.16 7.85
C GLU A 50 7.26 0.28 8.25
N ILE A 51 7.39 0.56 9.55
CA ILE A 51 7.80 1.87 10.08
C ILE A 51 8.85 1.72 11.19
N PRO A 52 9.75 2.72 11.35
CA PRO A 52 10.68 2.73 12.47
C PRO A 52 9.94 2.70 13.80
N ALA A 53 10.19 1.66 14.60
CA ALA A 53 9.70 1.62 15.97
C ALA A 53 10.54 2.53 16.85
N ARG A 54 9.92 3.48 17.54
CA ARG A 54 10.59 4.16 18.66
C ARG A 54 10.66 3.16 19.82
N ARG A 55 11.86 2.94 20.33
CA ARG A 55 12.05 2.17 21.56
C ARG A 55 11.31 2.88 22.70
N ALA A 56 10.41 2.19 23.39
CA ALA A 56 9.83 2.70 24.62
C ALA A 56 10.95 2.94 25.64
N ALA A 57 10.91 4.08 26.34
CA ALA A 57 11.88 4.37 27.40
C ALA A 57 11.76 3.29 28.49
N SER A 58 12.91 2.80 28.96
CA SER A 58 13.05 1.83 30.06
C SER A 58 12.68 2.44 31.40
#